data_AF-A0A356BTZ3-F1
#
_entry.id   AF-A0A356BTZ3-F1
#
_cell.length_a   1.000
_cell.length_b   1.000
_cell.length_c   1.000
_cell.angle_alpha   90.00
_cell.angle_beta   90.00
_cell.angle_gamma   90.00
#
_symmetry.space_group_name_H-M   'P 1'
#
loop_
_entity.id
_entity.type
_entity.pdbx_description
1 polymer ?
#
loop_
_entity_poly.entity_id
_entity_poly.type
_entity_poly.pdbx_seq_one_letter_code
_entity_poly.pdbx_strand_id
1 'polypeptide(L)' 'MCGGMKVVVQKFGGSSLATSAMRSEALQRVVETAEAGLFPVVVVSAIGRAGDPYATDTL' A
#
# COMPACT_ATOMS: atom_id res chain seq x y z
N MET A 1 8.08 -8.25 30.43
CA MET A 1 8.57 -8.28 29.04
C MET A 1 8.29 -6.92 28.42
N CYS A 2 9.32 -6.10 28.18
CA CYS A 2 9.13 -4.88 27.38
C CYS A 2 9.07 -5.30 25.91
N GLY A 3 7.88 -5.67 25.44
CA GLY A 3 7.63 -5.88 24.02
C GLY A 3 7.64 -4.51 23.35
N GLY A 4 8.81 -4.10 22.84
CA GLY A 4 8.93 -2.89 22.04
C GLY A 4 8.02 -2.96 20.82
N MET A 5 7.46 -1.82 20.44
CA MET A 5 6.55 -1.67 19.29
C MET A 5 7.26 -2.17 18.01
N LYS A 6 6.76 -3.27 17.42
CA LYS A 6 7.35 -3.88 16.24
C LYS A 6 6.76 -3.26 14.98
N VAL A 7 7.49 -2.30 14.41
CA VAL A 7 7.09 -1.63 13.18
C VAL A 7 7.38 -2.51 11.96
N VAL A 8 6.43 -2.57 11.03
CA VAL A 8 6.61 -3.21 9.72
C VAL A 8 6.24 -2.22 8.62
N VAL A 9 7.12 -2.00 7.65
CA VAL A 9 6.84 -1.11 6.52
C VAL A 9 6.26 -1.94 5.38
N GLN A 10 5.07 -1.57 4.90
CA GLN A 10 4.42 -2.20 3.75
C GLN A 10 4.32 -1.20 2.60
N LYS A 11 4.87 -1.55 1.44
CA LYS A 11 4.84 -0.69 0.26
C LYS A 11 3.93 -1.27 -0.82
N PHE A 12 2.99 -0.47 -1.32
CA PHE A 12 2.12 -0.82 -2.44
C PHE A 12 2.41 0.10 -3.63
N GLY A 13 2.67 -0.48 -4.80
CA GLY A 13 2.85 0.29 -6.04
C GLY A 13 1.50 0.72 -6.63
N GLY A 14 1.52 1.59 -7.64
CA GLY A 14 0.30 2.06 -8.31
C GLY A 14 -0.50 0.92 -8.96
N SER A 15 0.20 -0.07 -9.53
CA SER A 15 -0.44 -1.28 -10.07
C SER A 15 -1.18 -2.07 -8.99
N SER A 16 -0.63 -2.16 -7.78
CA SER A 16 -1.26 -2.84 -6.63
C SER A 16 -2.52 -2.12 -6.11
N LEU A 17 -2.83 -0.92 -6.61
CA LEU A 17 -3.93 -0.09 -6.13
C LEU A 17 -4.88 0.36 -7.27
N ALA A 18 -4.66 -0.15 -8.49
CA ALA A 18 -5.30 0.33 -9.71
C ALA A 18 -6.83 0.20 -9.67
N THR A 19 -7.35 -0.92 -9.17
CA THR A 19 -8.79 -1.18 -9.07
C THR A 19 -9.28 -1.16 -7.63
N SER A 20 -10.59 -1.02 -7.43
CA SER A 20 -11.20 -1.13 -6.10
C SER A 20 -10.93 -2.48 -5.45
N ALA A 21 -11.00 -3.58 -6.21
CA ALA A 21 -10.71 -4.92 -5.72
C ALA A 21 -9.25 -5.03 -5.22
N MET A 22 -8.29 -4.52 -5.98
CA MET A 22 -6.87 -4.54 -5.58
C MET A 22 -6.61 -3.67 -4.35
N ARG A 23 -7.33 -2.55 -4.19
CA ARG A 23 -7.27 -1.75 -2.96
C ARG A 23 -7.82 -2.51 -1.76
N SER A 24 -8.90 -3.28 -1.92
CA SER A 24 -9.42 -4.14 -0.85
C SER A 24 -8.41 -5.22 -0.46
N GLU A 25 -7.71 -5.83 -1.41
CA GLU A 25 -6.66 -6.79 -1.14
C GLU A 25 -5.43 -6.18 -0.44
N ALA A 26 -5.05 -4.95 -0.80
CA ALA A 26 -3.97 -4.22 -0.11
C ALA A 26 -4.38 -3.89 1.34
N LEU A 27 -5.63 -3.47 1.54
CA LEU A 27 -6.20 -3.20 2.86
C LEU A 27 -6.18 -4.46 3.75
N GLN A 28 -6.59 -5.62 3.22
CA GLN A 28 -6.57 -6.87 3.99
C GLN A 28 -5.18 -7.19 4.53
N ARG A 29 -4.13 -7.05 3.72
CA ARG A 29 -2.74 -7.28 4.17
C ARG A 29 -2.31 -6.35 5.30
N VAL A 30 -2.74 -5.08 5.25
CA VAL A 30 -2.48 -4.11 6.31
C VAL A 30 -3.22 -4.49 7.59
N VAL A 31 -4.49 -4.90 7.48
CA VAL A 31 -5.31 -5.35 8.61
C VAL A 31 -4.71 -6.60 9.25
N GLU A 32 -4.38 -7.63 8.47
CA GLU A 32 -3.74 -8.85 8.96
C GLU A 32 -2.44 -8.56 9.73
N THR A 33 -1.65 -7.58 9.27
CA THR A 33 -0.43 -7.16 9.94
C THR A 33 -0.73 -6.48 11.29
N ALA A 34 -1.74 -5.61 11.33
CA ALA A 34 -2.16 -4.96 12.57
C ALA A 34 -2.74 -5.98 13.58
N GLU A 35 -3.53 -6.93 13.10
CA GLU A 35 -4.11 -8.02 13.90
C GLU A 35 -3.04 -8.98 14.45
N ALA A 36 -1.91 -9.14 13.73
CA ALA A 36 -0.74 -9.86 14.23
C ALA A 36 0.02 -9.13 15.36
N GLY A 37 -0.47 -7.97 15.82
CA GLY A 37 0.16 -7.18 16.88
C GLY A 37 1.39 -6.39 16.42
N LEU A 38 1.55 -6.21 15.10
CA LEU A 38 2.59 -5.38 14.51
C LEU A 38 2.04 -3.97 14.26
N PHE A 39 2.93 -3.01 14.08
CA PHE A 39 2.56 -1.64 13.76
C PHE A 39 2.89 -1.32 12.30
N PRO A 40 1.92 -1.47 11.37
CA PRO A 40 2.18 -1.24 9.97
C PRO A 40 2.36 0.25 9.65
N VAL A 41 3.43 0.59 8.94
CA VAL A 41 3.62 1.87 8.26
C VAL A 41 3.44 1.62 6.78
N VAL A 42 2.43 2.24 6.17
CA VAL A 42 2.05 1.96 4.78
C VAL A 42 2.55 3.08 3.86
N VAL A 43 3.32 2.70 2.84
CA VAL A 43 3.81 3.60 1.80
C VAL A 43 3.13 3.24 0.50
N VAL A 44 2.47 4.21 -0.14
CA VAL A 44 1.79 3.99 -1.42
C VAL A 44 2.36 4.89 -2.50
N SER A 45 2.48 4.36 -3.72
CA SER A 45 2.63 5.20 -4.90
C SER A 45 1.27 5.79 -5.28
N ALA A 46 1.26 6.87 -6.08
CA ALA A 46 0.03 7.37 -6.67
C ALA A 46 -0.68 6.24 -7.46
N ILE A 47 -2.01 6.18 -7.35
CA ILE A 47 -2.83 5.31 -8.19
C ILE A 47 -2.78 5.89 -9.60
N GLY A 48 -2.57 5.00 -10.54
CA GLY A 48 -2.54 5.37 -11.94
C GLY A 48 -3.81 6.04 -12.49
N ARG A 49 -3.67 7.08 -13.33
CA ARG A 49 -4.67 7.72 -14.19
C ARG A 49 -4.67 7.10 -15.60
N ALA A 50 -5.79 7.19 -16.33
CA ALA A 50 -5.80 6.78 -17.74
C ALA A 50 -4.81 7.66 -18.56
N GLY A 51 -3.70 7.06 -19.04
CA GLY A 51 -2.56 7.75 -19.70
C GLY A 51 -1.43 8.13 -18.72
N ASP A 52 -0.80 7.16 -18.05
CA ASP A 52 -0.16 7.40 -16.75
C ASP A 52 1.31 7.87 -16.70
N PRO A 53 1.67 8.89 -15.90
CA PRO A 53 2.94 9.64 -15.94
C PRO A 53 4.06 8.86 -15.24
N TYR A 54 5.10 8.36 -15.89
CA TYR A 54 5.89 9.01 -16.93
C TYR A 54 5.29 9.14 -18.35
N ALA A 55 4.04 8.76 -18.64
CA ALA A 55 3.22 9.26 -19.76
C ALA A 55 3.60 10.67 -20.22
N THR A 56 4.43 10.67 -21.26
CA THR A 56 4.95 11.79 -22.03
C THR A 56 3.94 12.30 -23.04
N ASP A 57 2.78 11.66 -23.16
CA ASP A 57 1.71 11.99 -24.11
C ASP A 57 0.98 13.31 -23.82
N THR A 58 1.40 14.05 -22.77
CA THR A 58 1.04 15.45 -22.51
C THR A 58 2.25 16.41 -22.41
N LEU A 59 3.40 16.06 -23.00
CA LEU A 59 4.48 17.01 -23.31
C LEU A 59 4.42 17.51 -24.75
#